data_AF-A0A4Q2T0M8-F1
#
_entry.id   AF-A0A4Q2T0M8-F1
#
_cell.length_a   1.000
_cell.length_b   1.000
_cell.length_c   1.000
_cell.angle_alpha   90.00
_cell.angle_beta   90.00
_cell.angle_gamma   90.00
#
_symmetry.space_group_name_H-M   'P 1'
#
loop_
_entity.id
_entity.type
_entity.pdbx_description
1 polymer ?
#
loop_
_entity_poly.entity_id
_entity_poly.type
_entity_poly.pdbx_seq_one_letter_code
_entity_poly.pdbx_strand_id
1 'polypeptide(L)'
;MTERSFFDLVSPDLYANELRERGYRLPLAPDPDDMGSVLDAGGNHVFTVDVNSEREDADADATRRLIITAVNHCAGFKTEAR
;
A
#
# COMPACT_ATOMS: atom_id res chain seq x y z
N MET A 1 -5.41 22.71 -13.18
CA MET A 1 -4.93 21.54 -12.43
C MET A 1 -6.16 20.67 -12.22
N THR A 2 -6.40 19.73 -13.14
CA THR A 2 -7.65 18.97 -13.18
C THR A 2 -7.53 17.85 -12.16
N GLU A 3 -8.36 17.91 -11.12
CA GLU A 3 -8.55 16.84 -10.14
C GLU A 3 -9.04 15.61 -10.91
N ARG A 4 -8.13 14.68 -11.24
CA ARG A 4 -8.56 13.38 -11.77
C ARG A 4 -9.26 12.66 -10.64
N SER A 5 -10.52 12.28 -10.86
CA SER A 5 -11.26 11.44 -9.91
C SER A 5 -10.47 10.16 -9.68
N PHE A 6 -10.37 9.70 -8.43
CA PHE A 6 -9.75 8.41 -8.10
C PHE A 6 -10.37 7.26 -8.92
N PHE A 7 -11.63 7.40 -9.32
CA PHE A 7 -12.34 6.43 -10.17
C PHE A 7 -11.90 6.41 -11.64
N ASP A 8 -11.16 7.41 -12.14
CA ASP A 8 -10.65 7.46 -13.51
C ASP A 8 -9.30 6.73 -13.68
N LEU A 9 -8.72 6.19 -12.61
CA LEU A 9 -7.56 5.28 -12.66
C LEU A 9 -8.02 3.87 -13.04
N VAL A 10 -8.66 3.73 -14.19
CA VAL A 10 -9.36 2.51 -14.60
C VAL A 10 -8.39 1.40 -15.04
N SER A 11 -7.13 1.71 -15.33
CA SER A 11 -6.11 0.71 -15.67
C SER A 11 -5.06 0.55 -14.57
N PRO A 12 -4.63 -0.69 -14.28
CA PRO A 12 -3.55 -0.95 -13.33
C PRO A 12 -2.24 -0.21 -13.64
N ASP A 13 -1.91 -0.05 -14.92
CA ASP A 13 -0.72 0.69 -15.36
C ASP A 13 -0.80 2.18 -15.02
N LEU A 14 -1.97 2.81 -15.16
CA LEU A 14 -2.16 4.22 -14.78
C LEU A 14 -2.00 4.38 -13.27
N TYR A 15 -2.63 3.51 -12.48
CA TYR A 15 -2.53 3.54 -11.03
C TYR A 15 -1.08 3.35 -10.56
N ALA A 16 -0.36 2.37 -11.12
CA ALA A 16 1.04 2.13 -10.80
C ALA A 16 1.96 3.30 -11.21
N ASN A 17 1.71 3.93 -12.36
CA ASN A 17 2.49 5.08 -12.82
C ASN A 17 2.28 6.31 -11.95
N GLU A 18 1.05 6.61 -11.52
CA GLU A 18 0.77 7.73 -10.62
C GLU A 18 1.51 7.57 -9.27
N LEU A 19 1.62 6.35 -8.74
CA LEU A 19 2.42 6.08 -7.54
C LEU A 19 3.93 6.24 -7.80
N ARG A 20 4.43 5.78 -8.96
CA ARG A 20 5.83 5.95 -9.36
C ARG A 20 6.22 7.41 -9.58
N GLU A 21 5.34 8.23 -10.16
CA GLU A 21 5.56 9.67 -10.34
C GLU A 21 5.68 10.41 -9.00
N ARG A 22 5.10 9.84 -7.94
CA ARG A 22 5.24 10.33 -6.56
C ARG A 22 6.43 9.72 -5.82
N GLY A 23 7.21 8.86 -6.48
CA GLY A 23 8.45 8.27 -5.95
C GLY A 23 8.30 6.89 -5.32
N TYR A 24 7.10 6.31 -5.28
CA TYR A 24 6.87 5.00 -4.66
C TYR A 24 7.25 3.85 -5.60
N ARG A 25 7.90 2.82 -5.05
CA ARG A 25 8.19 1.57 -5.75
C ARG A 25 7.20 0.48 -5.33
N LEU A 26 6.60 -0.18 -6.31
CA LEU A 26 5.65 -1.27 -6.09
C LEU A 26 6.30 -2.64 -6.35
N PRO A 27 5.84 -3.73 -5.73
CA PRO A 27 4.69 -3.81 -4.81
C PRO A 27 5.01 -3.24 -3.42
N LEU A 28 3.96 -2.87 -2.67
CA LEU A 28 4.07 -2.59 -1.25
C LEU A 28 4.22 -3.89 -0.45
N ALA A 29 4.94 -3.83 0.67
CA ALA A 29 5.19 -4.95 1.55
C ALA A 29 5.11 -4.55 3.03
N PRO A 30 4.75 -5.47 3.93
CA PRO A 30 4.86 -5.23 5.36
C PRO A 30 6.33 -4.99 5.76
N ASP A 31 6.56 -4.07 6.68
CA ASP A 31 7.85 -3.95 7.36
C ASP A 31 8.02 -5.17 8.30
N PRO A 32 9.14 -5.92 8.20
CA PRO A 32 9.43 -7.04 9.09
C PRO A 32 9.78 -6.60 10.53
N ASP A 33 10.25 -5.37 10.71
CA ASP A 33 10.74 -4.86 11.99
C ASP A 33 9.67 -4.01 12.73
N ASP A 34 8.60 -3.60 12.04
CA ASP A 34 7.48 -2.85 12.61
C ASP A 34 6.12 -3.33 12.04
N MET A 35 5.29 -3.90 12.90
CA MET A 35 3.99 -4.47 12.54
C MET A 35 3.03 -3.44 11.92
N GLY A 36 3.08 -2.18 12.33
CA GLY A 36 2.21 -1.13 11.78
C GLY A 36 2.69 -0.60 10.44
N SER A 37 3.99 -0.74 10.14
CA SER A 37 4.62 -0.07 9.01
C SER A 37 4.55 -0.86 7.70
N VAL A 38 4.47 -0.09 6.61
CA VAL A 38 4.42 -0.57 5.23
C VAL A 38 5.54 0.08 4.44
N LEU A 39 6.28 -0.75 3.71
CA LEU A 39 7.40 -0.36 2.88
C LEU A 39 7.04 -0.46 1.39
N ASP A 40 7.72 0.36 0.59
CA ASP A 40 7.76 0.24 -0.85
C ASP A 40 8.78 -0.84 -1.28
N ALA A 41 8.81 -1.23 -2.55
CA ALA A 41 9.75 -2.24 -3.06
C ALA A 41 11.23 -1.79 -3.02
N GLY A 42 11.51 -0.53 -2.70
CA GLY A 42 12.85 -0.02 -2.41
C GLY A 42 13.25 -0.10 -0.94
N GLY A 43 12.36 -0.56 -0.06
CA GLY A 43 12.55 -0.56 1.40
C GLY A 43 12.27 0.79 2.06
N ASN A 44 11.62 1.73 1.36
CA ASN A 44 11.28 3.03 1.93
C ASN A 44 9.93 2.98 2.64
N HIS A 45 9.81 3.65 3.77
CA HIS A 45 8.55 3.79 4.49
C HIS A 45 7.49 4.52 3.65
N VAL A 46 6.27 3.98 3.62
CA VAL A 46 5.12 4.56 2.91
C VAL A 46 4.08 5.07 3.89
N PHE A 47 3.64 4.23 4.82
CA PHE A 47 2.69 4.60 5.88
C PHE A 47 2.74 3.63 7.06
N THR A 48 2.18 4.07 8.19
CA THR A 48 1.94 3.25 9.39
C THR A 48 0.43 3.13 9.63
N VAL A 49 -0.03 1.93 9.94
CA VAL A 49 -1.39 1.62 10.42
C VAL A 49 -1.40 1.64 11.94
N ASP A 50 -2.50 2.13 12.53
CA ASP A 50 -2.71 2.13 13.98
C ASP A 50 -1.58 2.81 14.78
N VAL A 51 -1.25 4.06 14.39
CA VAL A 51 -0.15 4.86 15.00
C VAL A 51 -0.28 5.03 16.52
N ASN A 52 -1.51 5.01 17.05
CA ASN A 52 -1.76 5.17 18.48
C ASN A 52 -1.86 3.83 19.23
N SER A 53 -1.69 2.69 18.55
CA SER A 53 -1.83 1.35 19.12
C SER A 53 -3.16 1.16 19.87
N GLU A 54 -4.26 1.67 19.28
CA GLU A 54 -5.60 1.58 19.88
C GLU A 54 -6.25 0.22 19.61
N ARG A 55 -5.72 -0.53 18.63
CA ARG A 55 -6.21 -1.85 18.24
C ARG A 55 -5.27 -2.94 18.75
N GLU A 56 -5.80 -4.17 18.81
CA GLU A 56 -4.94 -5.32 19.04
C GLU A 56 -4.04 -5.55 17.82
N ASP A 57 -2.81 -6.02 18.07
CA ASP A 57 -1.80 -6.34 17.05
C ASP A 57 -2.36 -7.16 15.87
N ALA A 58 -3.23 -8.14 16.15
CA ALA A 58 -3.85 -8.97 15.13
C ALA A 58 -4.78 -8.16 14.20
N ASP A 59 -5.53 -7.21 14.75
CA ASP A 59 -6.42 -6.34 13.97
C ASP A 59 -5.64 -5.29 13.17
N ALA A 60 -4.55 -4.77 13.74
CA ALA A 60 -3.63 -3.86 13.06
C ALA A 60 -2.94 -4.55 11.88
N ASP A 61 -2.42 -5.77 12.06
CA ASP A 61 -1.81 -6.58 10.99
C ASP A 61 -2.83 -6.92 9.90
N ALA A 62 -4.04 -7.35 10.28
CA ALA A 62 -5.11 -7.66 9.32
C ALA A 62 -5.46 -6.43 8.48
N THR A 63 -5.59 -5.26 9.11
CA THR A 63 -5.86 -3.98 8.42
C THR A 63 -4.72 -3.62 7.47
N ARG A 64 -3.47 -3.73 7.93
CA ARG A 64 -2.27 -3.51 7.11
C ARG A 64 -2.28 -4.39 5.86
N ARG A 65 -2.51 -5.70 6.02
CA ARG A 65 -2.56 -6.67 4.91
C ARG A 65 -3.67 -6.35 3.92
N LEU A 66 -4.85 -5.94 4.37
CA LEU A 66 -5.96 -5.54 3.50
C LEU A 66 -5.61 -4.31 2.65
N ILE A 67 -4.98 -3.29 3.26
CA ILE A 67 -4.57 -2.07 2.53
C ILE A 67 -3.48 -2.40 1.50
N ILE A 68 -2.45 -3.15 1.89
CA ILE A 68 -1.40 -3.61 0.96
C ILE A 68 -2.02 -4.37 -0.21
N THR A 69 -2.95 -5.29 0.09
CA THR A 69 -3.66 -6.08 -0.92
C THR A 69 -4.41 -5.20 -1.91
N ALA A 70 -5.18 -4.23 -1.42
CA ALA A 70 -5.94 -3.32 -2.27
C ALA A 70 -5.03 -2.51 -3.18
N VAL A 71 -3.97 -1.90 -2.64
CA VAL A 71 -3.04 -1.06 -3.42
C VAL A 71 -2.31 -1.89 -4.48
N ASN A 72 -1.77 -3.05 -4.08
CA ASN A 72 -1.05 -3.93 -5.00
C ASN A 72 -1.98 -4.46 -6.10
N HIS A 73 -3.21 -4.83 -5.75
CA HIS A 73 -4.22 -5.28 -6.72
C HIS A 73 -4.60 -4.18 -7.71
N CYS A 74 -4.88 -2.97 -7.24
CA CYS A 74 -5.13 -1.81 -8.09
C CYS A 74 -3.95 -1.49 -9.01
N ALA A 75 -2.72 -1.76 -8.57
CA ALA A 75 -1.51 -1.62 -9.38
C ALA A 75 -1.18 -2.84 -10.27
N GLY A 76 -2.03 -3.87 -10.30
CA GLY A 76 -1.86 -5.04 -11.17
C GLY A 76 -0.90 -6.10 -10.65
N PHE A 77 -0.45 -5.98 -9.40
CA PHE A 77 0.39 -6.99 -8.75
C PHE A 77 -0.50 -8.07 -8.14
N LYS A 78 -0.08 -9.34 -8.32
CA LYS A 78 -0.69 -10.45 -7.58
C LYS A 78 -0.22 -10.36 -6.15
N THR A 79 -1.16 -10.24 -5.22
CA THR A 79 -0.87 -10.40 -3.81
C THR A 79 -0.52 -11.85 -3.54
N GLU A 80 0.70 -12.10 -3.10
CA GLU A 80 1.05 -13.41 -2.56
C GLU A 80 0.38 -13.53 -1.19
N ALA A 81 -0.70 -14.32 -1.14
CA ALA A 81 -1.28 -14.76 0.12
C ALA A 81 -0.26 -15.71 0.76
N ARG A 82 0.49 -15.22 1.75
CA ARG A 82 1.35 -16.04 2.59
C ARG A 82 0.80 -16.13 4.00
#